data_AF-A0A135WGT2-F1
#
_entry.id   AF-A0A135WGT2-F1
#
_cell.length_a   1.000
_cell.length_b   1.000
_cell.length_c   1.000
_cell.angle_alpha   90.00
_cell.angle_beta   90.00
_cell.angle_gamma   90.00
#
_symmetry.space_group_name_H-M   'P 1'
#
loop_
_entity.id
_entity.type
_entity.pdbx_description
1 polymer ?
#
loop_
_entity_poly.entity_id
_entity_poly.type
_entity_poly.pdbx_seq_one_letter_code
_entity_poly.pdbx_strand_id
1 'polypeptide(L)'
;MVTKKINLLFLGFVLILSACGTLEAFENSSTPTHQVEIATITGSDGSQWDVLKTIEDRSIIAELKQTTDNTTIRDKKAAEISEGDDFKDSMFGEPTTDLAEKLAIQGIELNAAVEAVERVYGGYEGFEKEGVYFLEWKSDGAKQSGFWIGIKNLDERLIELVGILQKQVDNGEILAKNIYFYHSSFTQKENNDLMREVYNTTRKMADNHEKPNIAGAGVSVNTITGIIEINHNFLTEEQKNDLRQQFPSYEIKFEQTGRLVPIGDEPDVLYPSTKFTKVPSTEGNYVIRVMENEMLITGAAYVTFQDANKKVKVGQRVLVEFAGSVEFSYPGRGTAKIVEVLPEYKPANSKLSESQVAQKAFKQAEARSTWVPSIKSMNFDEQAKSWKVTMVQDEGEYNLMIKDE
;
A
#
# COMPACT_ATOMS: atom_id res chain seq x y z
N MET A 1 44.99 -27.37 -18.68
CA MET A 1 45.11 -27.19 -17.21
C MET A 1 43.75 -27.51 -16.61
N VAL A 2 43.69 -28.66 -15.94
CA VAL A 2 42.68 -29.20 -15.00
C VAL A 2 41.20 -28.88 -15.25
N THR A 3 40.54 -29.86 -15.87
CA THR A 3 39.11 -30.17 -15.83
C THR A 3 38.64 -30.46 -14.40
N LYS A 4 37.51 -29.89 -13.96
CA LYS A 4 36.75 -30.35 -12.80
C LYS A 4 35.36 -30.82 -13.24
N LYS A 5 35.17 -32.13 -13.17
CA LYS A 5 33.88 -32.83 -13.19
C LYS A 5 33.19 -32.61 -11.84
N ILE A 6 31.91 -32.27 -11.86
CA ILE A 6 31.05 -32.40 -10.68
C ILE A 6 30.09 -33.54 -10.95
N ASN A 7 30.15 -34.52 -10.05
CA ASN A 7 29.36 -35.74 -10.09
C ASN A 7 27.92 -35.45 -9.68
N LEU A 8 27.03 -35.99 -10.50
CA LEU A 8 25.64 -36.33 -10.23
C LEU A 8 25.55 -37.15 -8.93
N LEU A 9 24.73 -36.71 -7.98
CA LEU A 9 24.28 -37.57 -6.88
C LEU A 9 22.76 -37.71 -6.97
N PHE A 10 22.34 -38.88 -7.46
CA PHE A 10 20.99 -39.39 -7.35
C PHE A 10 20.66 -39.59 -5.87
N LEU A 11 19.60 -38.94 -5.37
CA LEU A 11 18.96 -39.35 -4.11
C LEU A 11 17.68 -40.10 -4.46
N GLY A 12 17.60 -41.34 -3.99
CA GLY A 12 16.63 -42.34 -4.38
C GLY A 12 15.22 -42.10 -3.85
N PHE A 13 14.27 -42.53 -4.68
CA PHE A 13 12.90 -42.86 -4.33
C PHE A 13 12.84 -43.83 -3.15
N VAL A 14 12.03 -43.52 -2.13
CA VAL A 14 11.49 -44.51 -1.19
C VAL A 14 10.01 -44.71 -1.52
N LEU A 15 9.72 -45.85 -2.16
CA LEU A 15 8.39 -46.43 -2.29
C LEU A 15 8.13 -47.27 -1.02
N ILE A 16 7.11 -46.95 -0.24
CA ILE A 16 6.54 -47.89 0.72
C ILE A 16 5.20 -48.37 0.14
N LEU A 17 5.24 -49.54 -0.49
CA LEU A 17 4.07 -50.36 -0.77
C LEU A 17 4.03 -51.46 0.30
N SER A 18 3.03 -51.39 1.17
CA SER A 18 2.70 -52.46 2.11
C SER A 18 1.98 -53.59 1.37
N ALA A 19 2.64 -54.74 1.23
CA ALA A 19 2.03 -56.01 0.85
C ALA A 19 2.39 -57.08 1.89
N CYS A 20 1.38 -57.86 2.29
CA CYS A 20 1.44 -58.94 3.27
C CYS A 20 2.58 -59.95 3.01
N GLY A 21 3.34 -60.27 4.06
CA GLY A 21 4.28 -61.39 4.09
C GLY A 21 4.68 -61.72 5.52
N THR A 22 4.42 -62.95 5.93
CA THR A 22 4.61 -63.54 7.27
C THR A 22 6.07 -63.67 7.72
N LEU A 23 6.29 -63.28 8.99
CA LEU A 23 7.23 -63.80 10.02
C LEU A 23 8.64 -64.26 9.59
N GLU A 24 9.64 -63.46 9.96
CA GLU A 24 10.90 -63.96 10.53
C GLU A 24 11.45 -62.94 11.55
N ALA A 25 11.88 -63.43 12.70
CA ALA A 25 12.31 -62.64 13.84
C ALA A 25 13.69 -62.03 13.62
N PHE A 26 13.81 -60.72 13.82
CA PHE A 26 15.09 -60.07 14.12
C PHE A 26 14.91 -59.12 15.31
N GLU A 27 15.63 -59.45 16.38
CA GLU A 27 15.78 -58.64 17.58
C GLU A 27 16.65 -57.40 17.33
N ASN A 28 16.27 -56.32 18.01
CA ASN A 28 17.12 -55.27 18.57
C ASN A 28 17.97 -54.40 17.62
N SER A 29 17.37 -53.30 17.16
CA SER A 29 18.06 -51.99 17.20
C SER A 29 17.07 -50.88 17.54
N SER A 30 16.98 -50.53 18.82
CA SER A 30 16.21 -49.38 19.31
C SER A 30 16.98 -48.10 19.03
N THR A 31 16.79 -47.55 17.83
CA THR A 31 17.08 -46.15 17.56
C THR A 31 15.84 -45.37 18.00
N PRO A 32 15.94 -44.34 18.86
CA PRO A 32 14.77 -43.58 19.28
C PRO A 32 14.22 -42.84 18.06
N THR A 33 13.18 -43.40 17.48
CA THR A 33 12.35 -42.73 16.50
C THR A 33 11.70 -41.58 17.26
N HIS A 34 12.18 -40.36 17.06
CA HIS A 34 11.42 -39.17 17.42
C HIS A 34 10.08 -39.28 16.69
N GLN A 35 9.05 -39.77 17.39
CA GLN A 35 7.69 -39.64 16.94
C GLN A 35 7.42 -38.14 16.93
N VAL A 36 7.50 -37.55 15.74
CA VAL A 36 7.00 -36.21 15.50
C VAL A 36 5.50 -36.31 15.78
N GLU A 37 5.07 -35.69 16.87
CA GLU A 37 3.66 -35.58 17.21
C GLU A 37 3.02 -34.79 16.05
N ILE A 38 2.26 -35.50 15.20
CA ILE A 38 1.59 -34.89 14.05
C ILE A 38 0.48 -34.03 14.64
N ALA A 39 0.64 -32.71 14.53
CA ALA A 39 -0.42 -31.78 14.90
C ALA A 39 -1.65 -32.06 14.02
N THR A 40 -2.83 -32.16 14.63
CA THR A 40 -4.10 -32.36 13.93
C THR A 40 -4.98 -31.13 14.11
N ILE A 41 -5.77 -30.83 13.08
CA ILE A 41 -6.76 -29.75 13.06
C ILE A 41 -8.13 -30.38 12.90
N THR A 42 -9.08 -30.00 13.73
CA THR A 42 -10.47 -30.45 13.60
C THR A 42 -11.21 -29.55 12.62
N GLY A 43 -11.72 -30.13 11.53
CA GLY A 43 -12.54 -29.46 10.52
C GLY A 43 -13.94 -29.09 11.05
N SER A 44 -14.66 -28.29 10.27
CA SER A 44 -16.02 -27.83 10.65
C SER A 44 -17.05 -28.96 10.66
N ASP A 45 -16.80 -30.04 9.93
CA ASP A 45 -17.59 -31.28 9.92
C ASP A 45 -17.17 -32.29 11.01
N GLY A 46 -16.18 -31.94 11.85
CA GLY A 46 -15.61 -32.80 12.89
C GLY A 46 -14.53 -33.77 12.39
N SER A 47 -14.19 -33.76 11.11
CA SER A 47 -13.07 -34.54 10.56
C SER A 47 -11.72 -34.07 11.14
N GLN A 48 -10.75 -34.98 11.20
CA GLN A 48 -9.39 -34.66 11.64
C GLN A 48 -8.48 -34.53 10.43
N TRP A 49 -7.77 -33.41 10.34
CA TRP A 49 -6.84 -33.09 9.28
C TRP A 49 -5.42 -33.05 9.81
N ASP A 50 -4.52 -33.76 9.15
CA ASP A 50 -3.10 -33.75 9.51
C ASP A 50 -2.43 -32.46 9.04
N VAL A 51 -1.62 -31.86 9.91
CA VAL A 51 -0.67 -30.83 9.52
C VAL A 51 0.54 -31.51 8.88
N LEU A 52 0.73 -31.29 7.58
CA LEU A 52 1.80 -31.92 6.80
C LEU A 52 3.18 -31.35 7.16
N LYS A 53 3.24 -30.03 7.31
CA LYS A 53 4.44 -29.28 7.71
C LYS A 53 4.05 -27.85 8.13
N THR A 54 5.01 -27.11 8.66
CA THR A 54 4.85 -25.68 8.94
C THR A 54 5.78 -24.87 8.04
N ILE A 55 5.25 -23.85 7.37
CA ILE A 55 6.05 -22.85 6.64
C ILE A 55 5.70 -21.48 7.21
N GLU A 56 6.69 -20.76 7.73
CA GLU A 56 6.48 -19.40 8.28
C GLU A 56 5.33 -19.33 9.29
N ASP A 57 5.31 -20.27 10.24
CA ASP A 57 4.28 -20.39 11.27
C ASP A 57 2.87 -20.72 10.73
N ARG A 58 2.75 -21.07 9.44
CA ARG A 58 1.51 -21.53 8.81
C ARG A 58 1.48 -23.05 8.73
N SER A 59 0.44 -23.65 9.30
CA SER A 59 0.18 -25.09 9.22
C SER A 59 -0.29 -25.48 7.81
N ILE A 60 0.55 -26.16 7.05
CA ILE A 60 0.23 -26.66 5.71
C ILE A 60 -0.66 -27.89 5.85
N ILE A 61 -1.82 -27.84 5.18
CA ILE A 61 -2.89 -28.84 5.30
C ILE A 61 -3.11 -29.65 4.02
N ALA A 62 -2.59 -29.17 2.90
CA ALA A 62 -2.58 -29.90 1.63
C ALA A 62 -1.42 -29.41 0.76
N GLU A 63 -1.00 -30.27 -0.18
CA GLU A 63 0.07 -29.96 -1.13
C GLU A 63 -0.28 -30.52 -2.52
N LEU A 64 0.10 -29.77 -3.54
CA LEU A 64 0.17 -30.30 -4.90
C LEU A 64 1.51 -31.03 -5.08
N LYS A 65 1.49 -32.10 -5.87
CA LYS A 65 2.71 -32.85 -6.24
C LYS A 65 3.05 -32.55 -7.68
N GLN A 66 4.29 -32.16 -7.96
CA GLN A 66 4.77 -32.07 -9.34
C GLN A 66 4.97 -33.50 -9.89
N THR A 67 4.03 -33.97 -10.71
CA THR A 67 3.97 -35.35 -11.24
C THR A 67 4.44 -35.46 -12.69
N THR A 68 4.58 -34.32 -13.38
CA THR A 68 5.10 -34.22 -14.75
C THR A 68 6.22 -33.20 -14.81
N ASP A 69 7.27 -33.51 -15.57
CA ASP A 69 8.33 -32.57 -15.92
C ASP A 69 8.01 -31.80 -17.22
N ASN A 70 7.01 -32.26 -17.98
CA ASN A 70 6.59 -31.58 -19.20
C ASN A 70 5.68 -30.40 -18.86
N THR A 71 6.27 -29.22 -18.81
CA THR A 71 5.61 -27.94 -18.46
C THR A 71 5.48 -27.01 -19.67
N THR A 72 5.58 -27.56 -20.89
CA THR A 72 5.55 -26.80 -22.16
C THR A 72 4.33 -25.87 -22.27
N ILE A 73 3.17 -26.28 -21.75
CA ILE A 73 1.95 -25.46 -21.78
C ILE A 73 2.11 -24.22 -20.90
N ARG A 74 2.57 -24.40 -19.65
CA ARG A 74 2.87 -23.30 -18.73
C ARG A 74 3.97 -22.40 -19.28
N ASP A 75 5.06 -22.98 -19.78
CA ASP A 75 6.21 -22.23 -20.29
C ASP A 75 5.86 -21.36 -21.48
N LYS A 76 4.98 -21.84 -22.37
CA LYS A 76 4.48 -21.04 -23.48
C LYS A 76 3.72 -19.81 -22.99
N LYS A 77 2.79 -19.97 -22.03
CA LYS A 77 2.05 -18.83 -21.44
C LYS A 77 2.99 -17.85 -20.73
N ALA A 78 3.99 -18.36 -20.01
CA ALA A 78 4.99 -17.52 -19.35
C ALA A 78 5.84 -16.73 -20.36
N ALA A 79 6.22 -17.36 -21.47
CA ALA A 79 6.91 -16.70 -22.56
C ALA A 79 6.05 -15.57 -23.16
N GLU A 80 4.77 -15.84 -23.45
CA GLU A 80 3.82 -14.82 -23.96
C GLU A 80 3.73 -13.58 -23.05
N ILE A 81 3.74 -13.76 -21.72
CA ILE A 81 3.76 -12.65 -20.74
C ILE A 81 5.07 -11.85 -20.86
N SER A 82 6.22 -12.53 -20.87
CA SER A 82 7.54 -11.87 -20.94
C SER A 82 7.86 -11.27 -22.32
N GLU A 83 7.18 -11.73 -23.36
CA GLU A 83 7.34 -11.24 -24.73
C GLU A 83 6.35 -10.12 -25.08
N GLY A 84 5.35 -9.87 -24.23
CA GLY A 84 4.36 -8.81 -24.41
C GLY A 84 4.94 -7.39 -24.31
N ASP A 85 4.31 -6.46 -25.01
CA ASP A 85 4.74 -5.06 -25.06
C ASP A 85 4.69 -4.40 -23.68
N ASP A 86 3.64 -4.65 -22.87
CA ASP A 86 3.52 -4.09 -21.52
C ASP A 86 4.71 -4.46 -20.62
N PHE A 87 5.23 -5.69 -20.75
CA PHE A 87 6.42 -6.11 -20.01
C PHE A 87 7.69 -5.44 -20.56
N LYS A 88 7.88 -5.43 -21.89
CA LYS A 88 9.06 -4.84 -22.54
C LYS A 88 9.16 -3.33 -22.37
N ASP A 89 8.02 -2.65 -22.37
CA ASP A 89 7.89 -1.21 -22.18
C ASP A 89 7.95 -0.81 -20.69
N SER A 90 8.28 -1.77 -19.81
CA SER A 90 8.48 -1.55 -18.38
C SER A 90 7.24 -1.02 -17.65
N MET A 91 6.03 -1.33 -18.12
CA MET A 91 4.79 -0.89 -17.46
C MET A 91 4.64 -1.46 -16.05
N PHE A 92 5.25 -2.62 -15.80
CA PHE A 92 5.25 -3.30 -14.50
C PHE A 92 6.58 -3.15 -13.72
N GLY A 93 7.47 -2.29 -14.19
CA GLY A 93 8.84 -2.13 -13.67
C GLY A 93 9.91 -2.65 -14.62
N GLU A 94 11.16 -2.71 -14.14
CA GLU A 94 12.30 -3.13 -14.97
C GLU A 94 12.13 -4.59 -15.45
N PRO A 95 12.27 -4.88 -16.76
CA PRO A 95 12.06 -6.22 -17.34
C PRO A 95 13.14 -7.22 -16.89
N THR A 96 12.94 -7.81 -15.71
CA THR A 96 13.85 -8.79 -15.10
C THR A 96 13.27 -10.19 -15.13
N THR A 97 14.12 -11.21 -14.99
CA THR A 97 13.68 -12.61 -14.89
C THR A 97 12.81 -12.87 -13.66
N ASP A 98 13.09 -12.18 -12.55
CA ASP A 98 12.27 -12.24 -11.33
C ASP A 98 10.87 -11.64 -11.57
N LEU A 99 10.79 -10.47 -12.22
CA LEU A 99 9.50 -9.86 -12.59
C LEU A 99 8.72 -10.75 -13.55
N ALA A 100 9.38 -11.34 -14.55
CA ALA A 100 8.73 -12.26 -15.49
C ALA A 100 8.11 -13.48 -14.78
N GLU A 101 8.84 -14.10 -13.84
CA GLU A 101 8.31 -15.24 -13.07
C GLU A 101 7.16 -14.82 -12.14
N LYS A 102 7.22 -13.63 -11.51
CA LYS A 102 6.10 -13.10 -10.71
C LYS A 102 4.84 -12.93 -11.54
N LEU A 103 4.96 -12.31 -12.71
CA LEU A 103 3.83 -12.10 -13.61
C LEU A 103 3.33 -13.42 -14.19
N ALA A 104 4.21 -14.39 -14.45
CA ALA A 104 3.79 -15.74 -14.83
C ALA A 104 2.97 -16.41 -13.71
N ILE A 105 3.42 -16.33 -12.46
CA ILE A 105 2.68 -16.84 -11.29
C ILE A 105 1.31 -16.16 -11.14
N GLN A 106 1.23 -14.84 -11.34
CA GLN A 106 -0.04 -14.10 -11.31
C GLN A 106 -0.95 -14.43 -12.49
N GLY A 107 -0.40 -14.55 -13.69
CA GLY A 107 -1.18 -14.77 -14.92
C GLY A 107 -1.60 -16.22 -15.13
N ILE A 108 -0.92 -17.18 -14.50
CA ILE A 108 -1.10 -18.61 -14.75
C ILE A 108 -1.58 -19.30 -13.47
N GLU A 109 -0.72 -19.41 -12.45
CA GLU A 109 -1.02 -20.16 -11.24
C GLU A 109 -2.13 -19.53 -10.39
N LEU A 110 -2.12 -18.21 -10.19
CA LEU A 110 -3.18 -17.50 -9.47
C LEU A 110 -4.53 -17.64 -10.18
N ASN A 111 -4.58 -17.41 -11.49
CA ASN A 111 -5.84 -17.51 -12.26
C ASN A 111 -6.43 -18.93 -12.17
N ALA A 112 -5.61 -19.95 -12.39
CA ALA A 112 -6.03 -21.35 -12.25
C ALA A 112 -6.57 -21.66 -10.84
N ALA A 113 -5.89 -21.15 -9.81
CA ALA A 113 -6.27 -21.37 -8.42
C ALA A 113 -7.55 -20.63 -8.05
N VAL A 114 -7.71 -19.37 -8.46
CA VAL A 114 -8.94 -18.59 -8.23
C VAL A 114 -10.13 -19.24 -8.94
N GLU A 115 -9.99 -19.63 -10.21
CA GLU A 115 -11.06 -20.33 -10.93
C GLU A 115 -11.48 -21.63 -10.22
N ALA A 116 -10.52 -22.42 -9.74
CA ALA A 116 -10.80 -23.65 -9.00
C ALA A 116 -11.47 -23.37 -7.65
N VAL A 117 -11.01 -22.36 -6.91
CA VAL A 117 -11.61 -21.91 -5.65
C VAL A 117 -13.04 -21.45 -5.88
N GLU A 118 -13.28 -20.57 -6.86
CA GLU A 118 -14.61 -20.06 -7.17
C GLU A 118 -15.56 -21.18 -7.58
N ARG A 119 -15.09 -22.15 -8.36
CA ARG A 119 -15.89 -23.30 -8.75
C ARG A 119 -16.34 -24.14 -7.56
N VAL A 120 -15.44 -24.38 -6.61
CA VAL A 120 -15.68 -25.26 -5.45
C VAL A 120 -16.48 -24.56 -4.36
N TYR A 121 -16.20 -23.28 -4.12
CA TYR A 121 -16.76 -22.53 -3.00
C TYR A 121 -17.92 -21.60 -3.39
N GLY A 122 -18.31 -21.56 -4.67
CA GLY A 122 -19.48 -20.79 -5.12
C GLY A 122 -19.16 -19.31 -5.39
N GLY A 123 -18.01 -19.04 -6.01
CA GLY A 123 -17.53 -17.71 -6.38
C GLY A 123 -16.75 -17.01 -5.27
N TYR A 124 -16.34 -15.77 -5.55
CA TYR A 124 -15.58 -14.92 -4.63
C TYR A 124 -16.30 -14.74 -3.27
N GLU A 125 -17.59 -14.38 -3.28
CA GLU A 125 -18.40 -14.21 -2.06
C GLU A 125 -18.64 -15.52 -1.29
N GLY A 126 -18.50 -16.66 -1.97
CA GLY A 126 -18.55 -17.97 -1.36
C GLY A 126 -17.27 -18.25 -0.59
N PHE A 127 -16.11 -18.06 -1.24
CA PHE A 127 -14.82 -18.33 -0.62
C PHE A 127 -14.45 -17.35 0.50
N GLU A 128 -14.83 -16.07 0.42
CA GLU A 128 -14.49 -15.09 1.47
C GLU A 128 -15.01 -15.51 2.86
N LYS A 129 -16.04 -16.35 2.93
CA LYS A 129 -16.64 -16.85 4.17
C LYS A 129 -15.88 -18.05 4.75
N GLU A 130 -15.02 -18.67 3.95
CA GLU A 130 -14.36 -19.94 4.28
C GLU A 130 -12.86 -19.77 4.47
N GLY A 131 -12.27 -18.74 3.86
CA GLY A 131 -10.84 -18.56 3.82
C GLY A 131 -10.37 -17.19 3.37
N VAL A 132 -9.07 -17.12 3.10
CA VAL A 132 -8.35 -15.98 2.53
C VAL A 132 -7.41 -16.49 1.46
N TYR A 133 -7.05 -15.67 0.49
CA TYR A 133 -5.91 -15.94 -0.36
C TYR A 133 -5.11 -14.67 -0.62
N PHE A 134 -3.81 -14.84 -0.87
CA PHE A 134 -2.91 -13.73 -1.17
C PHE A 134 -1.66 -14.22 -1.92
N LEU A 135 -0.92 -13.26 -2.47
CA LEU A 135 0.41 -13.48 -3.04
C LEU A 135 1.47 -13.00 -2.07
N GLU A 136 2.56 -13.74 -1.97
CA GLU A 136 3.78 -13.29 -1.30
C GLU A 136 4.98 -13.47 -2.22
N TRP A 137 5.97 -12.58 -2.07
CA TRP A 137 7.19 -12.59 -2.87
C TRP A 137 8.42 -12.47 -2.00
N LYS A 138 9.47 -13.23 -2.34
CA LYS A 138 10.79 -13.10 -1.70
C LYS A 138 11.41 -11.71 -1.85
N SER A 139 11.16 -11.03 -2.96
CA SER A 139 11.61 -9.64 -3.17
C SER A 139 11.05 -8.67 -2.13
N ASP A 140 9.90 -9.00 -1.56
CA ASP A 140 9.14 -8.14 -0.65
C ASP A 140 9.35 -8.59 0.80
N GLY A 141 10.30 -9.50 1.03
CA GLY A 141 10.72 -9.95 2.36
C GLY A 141 10.14 -11.29 2.82
N ALA A 142 9.26 -11.93 2.04
CA ALA A 142 8.78 -13.28 2.36
C ALA A 142 9.91 -14.32 2.25
N LYS A 143 9.88 -15.42 3.01
CA LYS A 143 10.87 -16.51 2.82
C LYS A 143 10.46 -17.43 1.68
N GLN A 144 9.20 -17.39 1.25
CA GLN A 144 8.68 -18.18 0.14
C GLN A 144 7.79 -17.33 -0.79
N SER A 145 8.05 -17.42 -2.10
CA SER A 145 7.17 -16.82 -3.11
C SER A 145 6.05 -17.79 -3.48
N GLY A 146 4.85 -17.27 -3.73
CA GLY A 146 3.74 -18.03 -4.29
C GLY A 146 2.37 -17.49 -3.94
N PHE A 147 1.37 -18.25 -4.37
CA PHE A 147 -0.03 -18.04 -4.05
C PHE A 147 -0.43 -18.90 -2.85
N TRP A 148 -1.00 -18.26 -1.84
CA TRP A 148 -1.37 -18.90 -0.59
C TRP A 148 -2.89 -18.93 -0.47
N ILE A 149 -3.44 -20.10 -0.20
CA ILE A 149 -4.87 -20.36 0.00
C ILE A 149 -5.04 -20.82 1.44
N GLY A 150 -5.55 -19.92 2.28
CA GLY A 150 -5.85 -20.17 3.67
C GLY A 150 -7.30 -20.59 3.84
N ILE A 151 -7.55 -21.75 4.44
CA ILE A 151 -8.92 -22.23 4.71
C ILE A 151 -9.07 -22.35 6.23
N LYS A 152 -10.09 -21.70 6.77
CA LYS A 152 -10.41 -21.75 8.20
C LYS A 152 -11.26 -22.98 8.53
N ASN A 153 -12.34 -23.17 7.77
CA ASN A 153 -13.28 -24.27 7.98
C ASN A 153 -12.95 -25.41 7.03
N LEU A 154 -12.21 -26.41 7.52
CA LEU A 154 -11.82 -27.55 6.69
C LEU A 154 -12.98 -28.51 6.50
N ASP A 155 -13.20 -28.92 5.25
CA ASP A 155 -14.17 -29.94 4.85
C ASP A 155 -13.76 -30.60 3.51
N GLU A 156 -14.62 -31.48 2.98
CA GLU A 156 -14.36 -32.23 1.75
C GLU A 156 -14.12 -31.37 0.50
N ARG A 157 -14.54 -30.10 0.49
CA ARG A 157 -14.31 -29.17 -0.62
C ARG A 157 -12.83 -28.88 -0.82
N LEU A 158 -12.01 -28.91 0.23
CA LEU A 158 -10.55 -28.80 0.09
C LEU A 158 -9.99 -29.95 -0.77
N ILE A 159 -10.48 -31.18 -0.58
CA ILE A 159 -10.05 -32.34 -1.39
C ILE A 159 -10.44 -32.14 -2.86
N GLU A 160 -11.65 -31.62 -3.11
CA GLU A 160 -12.10 -31.30 -4.47
C GLU A 160 -11.21 -30.23 -5.12
N LEU A 161 -10.93 -29.13 -4.41
CA LEU A 161 -10.06 -28.04 -4.86
C LEU A 161 -8.66 -28.55 -5.23
N VAL A 162 -8.04 -29.31 -4.33
CA VAL A 162 -6.72 -29.91 -4.55
C VAL A 162 -6.77 -30.86 -5.75
N GLY A 163 -7.84 -31.65 -5.90
CA GLY A 163 -8.02 -32.55 -7.03
C GLY A 163 -8.15 -31.83 -8.38
N ILE A 164 -8.81 -30.67 -8.43
CA ILE A 164 -8.90 -29.84 -9.65
C ILE A 164 -7.53 -29.31 -10.04
N LEU A 165 -6.80 -28.73 -9.07
CA LEU A 165 -5.49 -28.14 -9.33
C LEU A 165 -4.43 -29.21 -9.61
N GLN A 166 -4.49 -30.36 -8.96
CA GLN A 166 -3.59 -31.47 -9.22
C GLN A 166 -3.70 -31.96 -10.67
N LYS A 167 -4.90 -32.02 -11.24
CA LYS A 167 -5.07 -32.36 -12.67
C LYS A 167 -4.38 -31.36 -13.59
N GLN A 168 -4.43 -30.07 -13.27
CA GLN A 168 -3.74 -29.04 -14.06
C GLN A 168 -2.21 -29.18 -13.91
N VAL A 169 -1.72 -29.51 -12.72
CA VAL A 169 -0.31 -29.85 -12.50
C VAL A 169 0.08 -31.08 -13.32
N ASP A 170 -0.70 -32.16 -13.28
CA ASP A 170 -0.44 -33.41 -14.01
C ASP A 170 -0.37 -33.18 -15.53
N ASN A 171 -1.14 -32.21 -16.04
CA ASN A 171 -1.13 -31.80 -17.45
C ASN A 171 0.00 -30.82 -17.80
N GLY A 172 0.77 -30.34 -16.82
CA GLY A 172 1.83 -29.35 -17.03
C GLY A 172 1.32 -27.94 -17.33
N GLU A 173 0.09 -27.63 -16.93
CA GLU A 173 -0.55 -26.33 -17.14
C GLU A 173 -0.14 -25.29 -16.08
N ILE A 174 0.20 -25.76 -14.88
CA ILE A 174 0.64 -24.97 -13.72
C ILE A 174 1.76 -25.67 -12.95
N LEU A 175 2.52 -24.94 -12.13
CA LEU A 175 3.56 -25.50 -11.27
C LEU A 175 3.08 -25.70 -9.82
N ALA A 176 3.25 -26.90 -9.26
CA ALA A 176 2.84 -27.22 -7.90
C ALA A 176 3.53 -26.36 -6.83
N LYS A 177 4.82 -26.05 -7.03
CA LYS A 177 5.67 -25.32 -6.07
C LYS A 177 5.21 -23.89 -5.76
N ASN A 178 4.25 -23.36 -6.51
CA ASN A 178 3.81 -21.97 -6.45
C ASN A 178 2.43 -21.81 -5.76
N ILE A 179 1.79 -22.91 -5.34
CA ILE A 179 0.46 -22.89 -4.68
C ILE A 179 0.56 -23.59 -3.33
N TYR A 180 0.10 -22.93 -2.28
CA TYR A 180 0.19 -23.40 -0.90
C TYR A 180 -1.21 -23.43 -0.26
N PHE A 181 -1.55 -24.53 0.41
CA PHE A 181 -2.77 -24.63 1.21
C PHE A 181 -2.42 -24.67 2.69
N TYR A 182 -2.94 -23.72 3.45
CA TYR A 182 -2.68 -23.65 4.89
C TYR A 182 -3.97 -23.45 5.67
N HIS A 183 -3.94 -23.79 6.94
CA HIS A 183 -5.04 -23.52 7.85
C HIS A 183 -4.99 -22.06 8.32
N SER A 184 -6.04 -21.30 8.02
CA SER A 184 -6.16 -19.90 8.43
C SER A 184 -6.90 -19.76 9.75
N SER A 185 -6.52 -18.79 10.58
CA SER A 185 -7.25 -18.46 11.82
C SER A 185 -8.47 -17.56 11.56
N PHE A 186 -8.57 -16.96 10.38
CA PHE A 186 -9.63 -16.05 9.99
C PHE A 186 -10.00 -16.19 8.50
N THR A 187 -11.15 -15.65 8.12
CA THR A 187 -11.60 -15.56 6.74
C THR A 187 -11.56 -14.12 6.24
N GLN A 188 -11.64 -13.91 4.92
CA GLN A 188 -11.65 -12.57 4.35
C GLN A 188 -12.90 -11.80 4.81
N LYS A 189 -14.03 -12.50 4.96
CA LYS A 189 -15.28 -11.94 5.47
C LYS A 189 -15.14 -11.47 6.92
N GLU A 190 -14.50 -12.25 7.77
CA GLU A 190 -14.23 -11.87 9.16
C GLU A 190 -13.29 -10.66 9.22
N ASN A 191 -12.24 -10.63 8.41
CA ASN A 191 -11.36 -9.46 8.31
C ASN A 191 -12.10 -8.20 7.84
N ASN A 192 -12.98 -8.34 6.84
CA ASN A 192 -13.80 -7.24 6.33
C ASN A 192 -14.80 -6.71 7.38
N ASP A 193 -15.41 -7.61 8.15
CA ASP A 193 -16.32 -7.26 9.24
C ASP A 193 -15.58 -6.55 10.38
N LEU A 194 -14.42 -7.10 10.79
CA LEU A 194 -13.56 -6.50 11.81
C LEU A 194 -13.07 -5.11 11.39
N MET A 195 -12.58 -4.97 10.14
CA MET A 195 -12.16 -3.68 9.57
C MET A 195 -13.30 -2.66 9.68
N ARG A 196 -14.54 -3.05 9.33
CA ARG A 196 -15.71 -2.16 9.41
C ARG A 196 -16.04 -1.77 10.84
N GLU A 197 -15.98 -2.70 11.78
CA GLU A 197 -16.24 -2.45 13.20
C GLU A 197 -15.22 -1.49 13.81
N VAL A 198 -13.92 -1.74 13.58
CA VAL A 198 -12.82 -0.88 14.02
C VAL A 198 -12.89 0.49 13.34
N TYR A 199 -13.21 0.54 12.06
CA TYR A 199 -13.41 1.80 11.33
C TYR A 199 -14.54 2.62 11.94
N ASN A 200 -15.70 2.01 12.19
CA ASN A 200 -16.83 2.71 12.80
C ASN A 200 -16.50 3.24 14.19
N THR A 201 -15.72 2.48 14.97
CA THR A 201 -15.28 2.89 16.31
C THR A 201 -14.31 4.07 16.25
N THR A 202 -13.28 3.96 15.40
CA THR A 202 -12.30 5.03 15.15
C THR A 202 -12.98 6.28 14.56
N ARG A 203 -13.97 6.10 13.68
CA ARG A 203 -14.72 7.20 13.08
C ARG A 203 -15.50 7.99 14.12
N LYS A 204 -16.14 7.33 15.09
CA LYS A 204 -16.79 8.02 16.23
C LYS A 204 -15.80 8.86 17.03
N MET A 205 -14.57 8.37 17.23
CA MET A 205 -13.52 9.15 17.89
C MET A 205 -13.12 10.38 17.07
N ALA A 206 -13.06 10.26 15.74
CA ALA A 206 -12.81 11.40 14.84
C ALA A 206 -13.96 12.41 14.84
N ASP A 207 -15.21 11.94 14.80
CA ASP A 207 -16.42 12.78 14.84
C ASP A 207 -16.54 13.54 16.16
N ASN A 208 -16.04 12.96 17.26
CA ASN A 208 -15.97 13.60 18.58
C ASN A 208 -14.72 14.49 18.77
N HIS A 209 -13.80 14.53 17.80
CA HIS A 209 -12.64 15.42 17.86
C HIS A 209 -13.10 16.88 17.75
N GLU A 210 -12.38 17.82 18.37
CA GLU A 210 -12.72 19.26 18.32
C GLU A 210 -12.76 19.83 16.89
N LYS A 211 -11.99 19.22 15.99
CA LYS A 211 -11.91 19.55 14.57
C LYS A 211 -12.23 18.31 13.70
N PRO A 212 -13.50 17.87 13.64
CA PRO A 212 -13.86 16.57 13.07
C PRO A 212 -13.66 16.50 11.55
N ASN A 213 -13.73 17.65 10.86
CA ASN A 213 -13.58 17.73 9.41
C ASN A 213 -12.15 17.46 8.91
N ILE A 214 -11.14 17.51 9.80
CA ILE A 214 -9.73 17.26 9.46
C ILE A 214 -9.12 16.10 10.26
N ALA A 215 -9.88 15.53 11.19
CA ALA A 215 -9.56 14.29 11.88
C ALA A 215 -9.89 13.10 10.98
N GLY A 216 -8.86 12.35 10.59
CA GLY A 216 -8.97 11.23 9.67
C GLY A 216 -8.23 10.00 10.17
N ALA A 217 -8.78 8.84 9.86
CA ALA A 217 -8.09 7.57 9.99
C ALA A 217 -8.46 6.64 8.83
N GLY A 218 -7.47 5.88 8.37
CA GLY A 218 -7.68 4.64 7.64
C GLY A 218 -7.62 3.47 8.61
N VAL A 219 -8.34 2.40 8.28
CA VAL A 219 -8.31 1.15 9.00
C VAL A 219 -8.23 0.04 7.97
N SER A 220 -7.29 -0.88 8.16
CA SER A 220 -7.16 -2.12 7.41
C SER A 220 -6.95 -3.29 8.37
N VAL A 221 -7.24 -4.49 7.90
CA VAL A 221 -6.85 -5.74 8.57
C VAL A 221 -5.95 -6.48 7.62
N ASN A 222 -4.74 -6.78 8.06
CA ASN A 222 -3.74 -7.43 7.23
C ASN A 222 -4.20 -8.86 6.89
N THR A 223 -4.45 -9.17 5.61
CA THR A 223 -4.96 -10.48 5.18
C THR A 223 -4.04 -11.65 5.51
N ILE A 224 -2.75 -11.39 5.77
CA ILE A 224 -1.78 -12.44 6.09
C ILE A 224 -1.76 -12.72 7.60
N THR A 225 -1.79 -11.68 8.42
CA THR A 225 -1.56 -11.79 9.87
C THR A 225 -2.80 -11.56 10.74
N GLY A 226 -3.87 -10.98 10.17
CA GLY A 226 -5.05 -10.56 10.91
C GLY A 226 -4.83 -9.33 11.80
N ILE A 227 -3.65 -8.72 11.74
CA ILE A 227 -3.32 -7.53 12.53
C ILE A 227 -4.16 -6.34 12.04
N ILE A 228 -4.74 -5.61 12.98
CA ILE A 228 -5.45 -4.35 12.70
C ILE A 228 -4.41 -3.25 12.53
N GLU A 229 -4.47 -2.55 11.40
CA GLU A 229 -3.59 -1.41 11.10
C GLU A 229 -4.44 -0.14 11.03
N ILE A 230 -4.09 0.86 11.86
CA ILE A 230 -4.80 2.13 11.96
C ILE A 230 -3.84 3.27 11.66
N ASN A 231 -3.95 3.85 10.47
CA ASN A 231 -3.22 5.04 10.06
C ASN A 231 -4.05 6.28 10.37
N HIS A 232 -3.58 7.18 11.24
CA HIS A 232 -4.39 8.27 11.79
C HIS A 232 -3.63 9.58 11.95
N ASN A 233 -4.35 10.69 12.09
CA ASN A 233 -3.77 11.99 12.41
C ASN A 233 -4.33 12.64 13.70
N PHE A 234 -5.12 11.93 14.50
CA PHE A 234 -5.80 12.56 15.66
C PHE A 234 -5.85 11.69 16.93
N LEU A 235 -5.65 10.37 16.85
CA LEU A 235 -5.77 9.50 18.03
C LEU A 235 -4.71 9.81 19.09
N THR A 236 -5.18 10.04 20.30
CA THR A 236 -4.36 10.16 21.52
C THR A 236 -3.95 8.79 22.06
N GLU A 237 -2.97 8.73 22.97
CA GLU A 237 -2.59 7.45 23.60
C GLU A 237 -3.72 6.82 24.42
N GLU A 238 -4.59 7.64 25.04
CA GLU A 238 -5.78 7.16 25.74
C GLU A 238 -6.74 6.46 24.77
N GLN A 239 -7.08 7.11 23.65
CA GLN A 239 -7.95 6.52 22.62
C GLN A 239 -7.35 5.26 21.98
N LYS A 240 -6.01 5.22 21.78
CA LYS A 240 -5.33 4.00 21.31
C LYS A 240 -5.47 2.86 22.32
N ASN A 241 -5.38 3.15 23.62
CA ASN A 241 -5.59 2.16 24.66
C ASN A 241 -7.05 1.69 24.73
N ASP A 242 -8.02 2.59 24.57
CA ASP A 242 -9.43 2.24 24.50
C ASP A 242 -9.73 1.30 23.32
N LEU A 243 -9.13 1.54 22.15
CA LEU A 243 -9.24 0.64 20.99
C LEU A 243 -8.65 -0.74 21.31
N ARG A 244 -7.47 -0.81 21.95
CA ARG A 244 -6.89 -2.09 22.38
C ARG A 244 -7.76 -2.84 23.39
N GLN A 245 -8.44 -2.12 24.28
CA GLN A 245 -9.36 -2.71 25.26
C GLN A 245 -10.66 -3.21 24.62
N GLN A 246 -11.16 -2.52 23.59
CA GLN A 246 -12.36 -2.92 22.85
C GLN A 246 -12.12 -4.14 21.93
N PHE A 247 -10.90 -4.29 21.41
CA PHE A 247 -10.51 -5.42 20.55
C PHE A 247 -9.36 -6.24 21.17
N PRO A 248 -9.54 -6.82 22.37
CA PRO A 248 -8.44 -7.41 23.14
C PRO A 248 -7.88 -8.71 22.53
N SER A 249 -8.63 -9.33 21.63
CA SER A 249 -8.22 -10.55 20.91
C SER A 249 -7.32 -10.28 19.70
N TYR A 250 -7.09 -9.01 19.36
CA TYR A 250 -6.35 -8.62 18.17
C TYR A 250 -5.16 -7.72 18.51
N GLU A 251 -4.05 -7.92 17.81
CA GLU A 251 -2.97 -6.94 17.80
C GLU A 251 -3.41 -5.73 16.96
N ILE A 252 -3.17 -4.52 17.49
CA ILE A 252 -3.45 -3.27 16.80
C ILE A 252 -2.16 -2.47 16.66
N LYS A 253 -1.81 -2.15 15.41
CA LYS A 253 -0.70 -1.25 15.05
C LYS A 253 -1.25 0.11 14.68
N PHE A 254 -0.69 1.14 15.29
CA PHE A 254 -1.04 2.53 15.02
C PHE A 254 0.10 3.21 14.29
N GLU A 255 -0.20 3.88 13.19
CA GLU A 255 0.73 4.72 12.44
C GLU A 255 0.21 6.15 12.38
N GLN A 256 1.02 7.11 12.85
CA GLN A 256 0.66 8.51 12.75
C GLN A 256 1.00 9.04 11.36
N THR A 257 -0.01 9.52 10.62
CA THR A 257 0.15 10.12 9.30
C THR A 257 0.33 11.64 9.41
N GLY A 258 1.57 12.07 9.21
CA GLY A 258 1.95 13.48 9.34
C GLY A 258 1.84 14.00 10.78
N ARG A 259 1.54 15.28 10.93
CA ARG A 259 1.33 15.91 12.26
C ARG A 259 -0.05 15.59 12.83
N LEU A 260 -0.18 15.64 14.15
CA LEU A 260 -1.50 15.55 14.78
C LEU A 260 -2.36 16.76 14.43
N VAL A 261 -3.68 16.57 14.39
CA VAL A 261 -4.65 17.66 14.27
C VAL A 261 -4.50 18.56 15.49
N PRO A 262 -4.28 19.88 15.32
CA PRO A 262 -4.13 20.79 16.45
C PRO A 262 -5.40 20.86 17.30
N ILE A 263 -5.25 20.75 18.63
CA ILE A 263 -6.34 20.82 19.61
C ILE A 263 -6.35 22.16 20.36
N GLY A 264 -7.52 22.58 20.84
CA GLY A 264 -7.71 23.85 21.54
C GLY A 264 -7.15 25.04 20.75
N ASP A 265 -6.29 25.81 21.42
CA ASP A 265 -5.62 27.00 20.87
C ASP A 265 -4.29 26.68 20.16
N GLU A 266 -3.96 25.41 19.94
CA GLU A 266 -2.76 25.04 19.18
C GLU A 266 -2.81 25.63 17.75
N PRO A 267 -1.71 26.24 17.29
CA PRO A 267 -1.69 26.91 15.99
C PRO A 267 -1.78 25.90 14.85
N ASP A 268 -2.73 26.13 13.94
CA ASP A 268 -2.82 25.46 12.64
C ASP A 268 -2.09 26.23 11.52
N VAL A 269 -1.47 27.37 11.87
CA VAL A 269 -0.53 28.10 11.02
C VAL A 269 0.80 28.25 11.73
N LEU A 270 1.87 27.77 11.09
CA LEU A 270 3.22 27.95 11.60
C LEU A 270 3.90 29.07 10.82
N TYR A 271 4.29 30.13 11.54
CA TYR A 271 5.09 31.19 10.98
C TYR A 271 6.58 30.93 11.24
N PRO A 272 7.46 31.34 10.32
CA PRO A 272 8.88 31.09 10.47
C PRO A 272 9.44 31.98 11.59
N SER A 273 10.41 31.47 12.33
CA SER A 273 11.09 32.25 13.39
C SER A 273 11.79 33.49 12.83
N THR A 274 12.28 33.41 11.59
CA THR A 274 12.81 34.55 10.82
C THR A 274 11.86 34.89 9.67
N LYS A 275 11.36 36.12 9.67
CA LYS A 275 10.41 36.58 8.65
C LYS A 275 11.02 36.65 7.24
N PHE A 276 12.31 37.00 7.13
CA PHE A 276 12.97 37.25 5.85
C PHE A 276 14.19 36.36 5.66
N THR A 277 14.44 35.97 4.40
CA THR A 277 15.63 35.26 3.95
C THR A 277 16.28 35.98 2.76
N LYS A 278 17.60 35.82 2.61
CA LYS A 278 18.35 36.28 1.43
C LYS A 278 18.45 35.20 0.35
N VAL A 279 18.00 33.99 0.64
CA VAL A 279 18.02 32.86 -0.28
C VAL A 279 16.58 32.55 -0.69
N PRO A 280 16.22 32.64 -1.98
CA PRO A 280 14.88 32.30 -2.43
C PRO A 280 14.59 30.81 -2.21
N SER A 281 13.35 30.48 -1.84
CA SER A 281 12.90 29.09 -1.76
C SER A 281 12.25 28.66 -3.07
N THR A 282 12.51 27.41 -3.47
CA THR A 282 11.77 26.74 -4.56
C THR A 282 10.65 25.85 -4.03
N GLU A 283 10.53 25.69 -2.71
CA GLU A 283 9.54 24.83 -2.07
C GLU A 283 8.21 25.56 -1.86
N GLY A 284 7.15 24.79 -1.65
CA GLY A 284 5.82 25.31 -1.33
C GLY A 284 5.12 26.03 -2.49
N ASN A 285 3.93 26.52 -2.19
CA ASN A 285 3.02 27.15 -3.14
C ASN A 285 2.71 28.58 -2.71
N TYR A 286 2.49 29.47 -3.67
CA TYR A 286 2.03 30.82 -3.35
C TYR A 286 0.52 30.81 -3.11
N VAL A 287 0.10 31.56 -2.10
CA VAL A 287 -1.30 31.91 -1.88
C VAL A 287 -1.71 32.94 -2.94
N ILE A 288 -2.58 32.55 -3.87
CA ILE A 288 -3.07 33.41 -4.96
C ILE A 288 -4.26 34.24 -4.48
N ARG A 289 -5.18 33.59 -3.76
CA ARG A 289 -6.42 34.22 -3.26
C ARG A 289 -6.75 33.65 -1.89
N VAL A 290 -7.35 34.48 -1.04
CA VAL A 290 -7.83 34.05 0.28
C VAL A 290 -9.28 34.49 0.45
N MET A 291 -10.12 33.56 0.88
CA MET A 291 -11.51 33.73 1.26
C MET A 291 -11.65 33.41 2.75
N GLU A 292 -12.85 33.52 3.31
CA GLU A 292 -13.06 33.34 4.75
C GLU A 292 -12.57 31.97 5.26
N ASN A 293 -12.95 30.89 4.57
CA ASN A 293 -12.62 29.51 4.97
C ASN A 293 -11.89 28.73 3.88
N GLU A 294 -11.26 29.42 2.94
CA GLU A 294 -10.59 28.80 1.80
C GLU A 294 -9.44 29.67 1.29
N MET A 295 -8.43 29.04 0.73
CA MET A 295 -7.38 29.72 -0.04
C MET A 295 -7.15 29.00 -1.38
N LEU A 296 -6.83 29.77 -2.41
CA LEU A 296 -6.35 29.25 -3.68
C LEU A 296 -4.83 29.35 -3.69
N ILE A 297 -4.15 28.24 -3.94
CA ILE A 297 -2.69 28.18 -4.04
C ILE A 297 -2.22 27.87 -5.47
N THR A 298 -0.95 28.19 -5.78
CA THR A 298 -0.31 27.76 -7.03
C THR A 298 -0.34 26.24 -7.20
N GLY A 299 -0.36 25.77 -8.44
CA GLY A 299 -0.79 24.41 -8.76
C GLY A 299 -2.31 24.29 -8.98
N ALA A 300 -3.03 25.42 -8.93
CA ALA A 300 -4.47 25.52 -9.11
C ALA A 300 -5.23 24.59 -8.15
N ALA A 301 -5.04 24.76 -6.84
CA ALA A 301 -5.76 24.00 -5.82
C ALA A 301 -6.52 24.93 -4.87
N TYR A 302 -7.82 24.71 -4.72
CA TYR A 302 -8.63 25.29 -3.66
C TYR A 302 -8.46 24.46 -2.38
N VAL A 303 -8.08 25.13 -1.31
CA VAL A 303 -7.76 24.51 -0.03
C VAL A 303 -8.72 25.05 1.02
N THR A 304 -9.64 24.21 1.47
CA THR A 304 -10.50 24.52 2.60
C THR A 304 -9.63 24.66 3.84
N PHE A 305 -9.69 25.82 4.48
CA PHE A 305 -8.92 26.15 5.67
C PHE A 305 -9.65 27.19 6.49
N GLN A 306 -10.12 26.81 7.68
CA GLN A 306 -10.97 27.66 8.50
C GLN A 306 -10.26 28.97 8.89
N ASP A 307 -10.95 30.09 8.74
CA ASP A 307 -10.42 31.44 9.01
C ASP A 307 -9.17 31.80 8.19
N ALA A 308 -9.03 31.25 6.97
CA ALA A 308 -7.88 31.48 6.10
C ALA A 308 -7.56 32.98 5.94
N ASN A 309 -8.57 33.84 5.75
CA ASN A 309 -8.37 35.29 5.57
C ASN A 309 -7.80 36.02 6.81
N LYS A 310 -7.89 35.42 7.99
CA LYS A 310 -7.27 35.93 9.23
C LYS A 310 -5.87 35.36 9.45
N LYS A 311 -5.59 34.22 8.83
CA LYS A 311 -4.45 33.34 9.11
C LYS A 311 -3.32 33.44 8.10
N VAL A 312 -3.64 33.65 6.82
CA VAL A 312 -2.69 33.75 5.71
C VAL A 312 -3.01 34.93 4.79
N LYS A 313 -2.07 35.32 3.94
CA LYS A 313 -2.15 36.47 3.06
C LYS A 313 -1.76 36.10 1.63
N VAL A 314 -2.43 36.73 0.67
CA VAL A 314 -2.07 36.64 -0.75
C VAL A 314 -0.59 37.01 -0.95
N GLY A 315 0.09 36.21 -1.76
CA GLY A 315 1.52 36.33 -2.06
C GLY A 315 2.42 35.56 -1.11
N GLN A 316 1.96 35.12 0.06
CA GLN A 316 2.78 34.28 0.93
C GLN A 316 3.06 32.93 0.27
N ARG A 317 4.27 32.40 0.47
CA ARG A 317 4.64 31.05 0.09
C ARG A 317 4.40 30.12 1.27
N VAL A 318 3.69 29.03 1.04
CA VAL A 318 3.22 28.12 2.08
C VAL A 318 3.46 26.65 1.72
N LEU A 319 3.76 25.84 2.74
CA LEU A 319 3.63 24.39 2.69
C LEU A 319 2.27 24.03 3.29
N VAL A 320 1.47 23.25 2.57
CA VAL A 320 0.15 22.82 3.03
C VAL A 320 0.22 21.33 3.33
N GLU A 321 -0.09 20.97 4.57
CA GLU A 321 -0.32 19.58 4.94
C GLU A 321 -1.81 19.30 4.86
N PHE A 322 -2.21 18.45 3.91
CA PHE A 322 -3.60 18.13 3.67
C PHE A 322 -4.16 17.12 4.69
N ALA A 323 -5.43 17.29 5.03
CA ALA A 323 -6.23 16.29 5.71
C ALA A 323 -6.91 15.42 4.64
N GLY A 324 -6.53 14.15 4.57
CA GLY A 324 -7.08 13.20 3.59
C GLY A 324 -6.59 13.41 2.16
N SER A 325 -7.38 12.93 1.20
CA SER A 325 -7.05 12.99 -0.23
C SER A 325 -7.30 14.39 -0.81
N VAL A 326 -6.54 14.72 -1.87
CA VAL A 326 -6.79 15.88 -2.72
C VAL A 326 -7.54 15.41 -3.96
N GLU A 327 -8.69 16.03 -4.25
CA GLU A 327 -9.45 15.76 -5.46
C GLU A 327 -8.68 16.25 -6.68
N PHE A 328 -8.44 15.34 -7.63
CA PHE A 328 -7.78 15.60 -8.90
C PHE A 328 -8.72 16.26 -9.92
N SER A 329 -9.25 17.43 -9.57
CA SER A 329 -9.96 18.34 -10.49
C SER A 329 -9.04 19.48 -10.96
N TYR A 330 -9.48 20.30 -11.92
CA TYR A 330 -8.78 21.54 -12.27
C TYR A 330 -9.73 22.74 -12.14
N PRO A 331 -9.61 23.57 -11.09
CA PRO A 331 -8.65 23.47 -9.97
C PRO A 331 -8.88 22.26 -9.07
N GLY A 332 -7.81 21.71 -8.49
CA GLY A 332 -7.86 20.64 -7.50
C GLY A 332 -8.50 21.11 -6.20
N ARG A 333 -8.92 20.18 -5.34
CA ARG A 333 -9.58 20.53 -4.07
C ARG A 333 -9.05 19.69 -2.92
N GLY A 334 -8.80 20.31 -1.78
CA GLY A 334 -8.40 19.61 -0.57
C GLY A 334 -8.70 20.41 0.69
N THR A 335 -8.46 19.81 1.85
CA THR A 335 -8.62 20.49 3.14
C THR A 335 -7.26 20.56 3.82
N ALA A 336 -6.86 21.73 4.31
CA ALA A 336 -5.62 21.87 5.07
C ALA A 336 -5.83 21.46 6.54
N LYS A 337 -4.89 20.66 7.05
CA LYS A 337 -4.72 20.39 8.48
C LYS A 337 -3.82 21.45 9.11
N ILE A 338 -2.67 21.71 8.50
CA ILE A 338 -1.68 22.72 8.94
C ILE A 338 -1.13 23.46 7.72
N VAL A 339 -0.94 24.77 7.87
CA VAL A 339 -0.29 25.62 6.88
C VAL A 339 0.99 26.18 7.46
N GLU A 340 2.14 25.90 6.84
CA GLU A 340 3.41 26.48 7.24
C GLU A 340 3.80 27.60 6.28
N VAL A 341 3.97 28.81 6.79
CA VAL A 341 4.41 29.97 6.03
C VAL A 341 5.94 29.96 5.96
N LEU A 342 6.49 30.02 4.75
CA LEU A 342 7.94 30.05 4.55
C LEU A 342 8.50 31.48 4.75
N PRO A 343 9.78 31.62 5.14
CA PRO A 343 10.45 32.91 5.19
C PRO A 343 10.40 33.62 3.84
N GLU A 344 10.08 34.91 3.84
CA GLU A 344 9.93 35.67 2.59
C GLU A 344 11.31 36.04 2.03
N TYR A 345 11.54 35.74 0.75
CA TYR A 345 12.76 36.23 0.10
C TYR A 345 12.75 37.76 0.02
N LYS A 346 13.81 38.38 0.54
CA LYS A 346 14.02 39.82 0.48
C LYS A 346 15.50 40.14 0.22
N PRO A 347 15.88 40.46 -1.04
CA PRO A 347 17.21 40.96 -1.36
C PRO A 347 17.58 42.17 -0.51
N ALA A 348 18.86 42.34 -0.18
CA ALA A 348 19.32 43.39 0.74
C ALA A 348 18.92 44.81 0.30
N ASN A 349 18.92 45.06 -1.01
CA ASN A 349 18.63 46.37 -1.60
C ASN A 349 17.18 46.51 -2.08
N SER A 350 16.33 45.51 -1.86
CA SER A 350 14.93 45.54 -2.29
C SER A 350 14.03 46.11 -1.20
N LYS A 351 13.14 47.02 -1.59
CA LYS A 351 12.09 47.55 -0.71
C LYS A 351 10.99 46.52 -0.48
N LEU A 352 10.59 45.84 -1.56
CA LEU A 352 9.54 44.82 -1.56
C LEU A 352 10.09 43.45 -1.13
N SER A 353 9.26 42.65 -0.47
CA SER A 353 9.51 41.22 -0.31
C SER A 353 8.85 40.41 -1.42
N GLU A 354 9.27 39.15 -1.56
CA GLU A 354 8.69 38.15 -2.45
C GLU A 354 7.15 38.14 -2.38
N SER A 355 6.57 38.17 -1.18
CA SER A 355 5.10 38.13 -1.02
C SER A 355 4.41 39.36 -1.58
N GLN A 356 5.01 40.54 -1.41
CA GLN A 356 4.47 41.80 -1.94
C GLN A 356 4.57 41.84 -3.47
N VAL A 357 5.66 41.32 -4.03
CA VAL A 357 5.85 41.21 -5.48
C VAL A 357 4.85 40.20 -6.06
N ALA A 358 4.69 39.04 -5.44
CA ALA A 358 3.72 38.03 -5.84
C ALA A 358 2.29 38.58 -5.81
N GLN A 359 1.90 39.29 -4.74
CA GLN A 359 0.60 39.94 -4.64
C GLN A 359 0.36 40.94 -5.78
N LYS A 360 1.35 41.80 -6.09
CA LYS A 360 1.25 42.74 -7.22
C LYS A 360 1.15 41.99 -8.56
N ALA A 361 1.90 40.90 -8.73
CA ALA A 361 1.87 40.08 -9.95
C ALA A 361 0.51 39.40 -10.15
N PHE A 362 -0.06 38.77 -9.12
CA PHE A 362 -1.38 38.13 -9.20
C PHE A 362 -2.47 39.15 -9.53
N LYS A 363 -2.45 40.34 -8.91
CA LYS A 363 -3.40 41.41 -9.24
C LYS A 363 -3.33 41.84 -10.71
N GLN A 364 -2.13 41.91 -11.29
CA GLN A 364 -1.98 42.23 -12.71
C GLN A 364 -2.41 41.07 -13.62
N ALA A 365 -2.20 39.82 -13.19
CA ALA A 365 -2.60 38.62 -13.91
C ALA A 365 -4.12 38.42 -13.95
N GLU A 366 -4.83 38.69 -12.84
CA GLU A 366 -6.29 38.65 -12.78
C GLU A 366 -6.96 39.65 -13.74
N ALA A 367 -6.31 40.78 -14.02
CA ALA A 367 -6.80 41.75 -14.99
C ALA A 367 -6.63 41.30 -16.45
N ARG A 368 -5.80 40.27 -16.70
CA ARG A 368 -5.50 39.76 -18.06
C ARG A 368 -6.38 38.57 -18.44
N SER A 369 -6.61 37.65 -17.52
CA SER A 369 -7.36 36.40 -17.78
C SER A 369 -8.09 35.94 -16.52
N THR A 370 -9.17 35.19 -16.71
CA THR A 370 -9.94 34.54 -15.64
C THR A 370 -9.35 33.21 -15.19
N TRP A 371 -8.36 32.66 -15.90
CA TRP A 371 -7.67 31.43 -15.51
C TRP A 371 -6.74 31.66 -14.32
N VAL A 372 -6.49 30.60 -13.56
CA VAL A 372 -5.66 30.64 -12.36
C VAL A 372 -4.20 30.91 -12.74
N PRO A 373 -3.61 32.04 -12.33
CA PRO A 373 -2.22 32.34 -12.63
C PRO A 373 -1.27 31.56 -11.71
N SER A 374 -0.08 31.24 -12.19
CA SER A 374 1.02 30.68 -11.41
C SER A 374 2.32 31.45 -11.62
N ILE A 375 3.17 31.52 -10.60
CA ILE A 375 4.51 32.12 -10.70
C ILE A 375 5.51 31.01 -10.99
N LYS A 376 6.15 31.05 -12.16
CA LYS A 376 7.23 30.12 -12.54
C LYS A 376 8.57 30.56 -11.96
N SER A 377 8.86 31.85 -12.00
CA SER A 377 10.09 32.40 -11.40
C SER A 377 9.93 33.87 -11.03
N MET A 378 10.75 34.33 -10.09
CA MET A 378 10.80 35.71 -9.64
C MET A 378 12.25 36.09 -9.38
N ASN A 379 12.73 37.14 -10.03
CA ASN A 379 14.12 37.60 -9.91
C ASN A 379 14.16 39.11 -9.72
N PHE A 380 14.96 39.58 -8.76
CA PHE A 380 15.20 41.00 -8.53
C PHE A 380 16.38 41.48 -9.38
N ASP A 381 16.16 42.56 -10.14
CA ASP A 381 17.20 43.29 -10.86
C ASP A 381 17.58 44.53 -10.05
N GLU A 382 18.77 44.49 -9.44
CA GLU A 382 19.27 45.59 -8.62
C GLU A 382 19.51 46.88 -9.42
N GLN A 383 19.94 46.77 -10.69
CA GLN A 383 20.25 47.92 -11.53
C GLN A 383 18.97 48.64 -11.95
N ALA A 384 17.98 47.87 -12.39
CA ALA A 384 16.68 48.40 -12.79
C ALA A 384 15.75 48.72 -11.61
N LYS A 385 16.13 48.32 -10.38
CA LYS A 385 15.29 48.40 -9.17
C LYS A 385 13.88 47.85 -9.44
N SER A 386 13.84 46.66 -10.01
CA SER A 386 12.58 46.04 -10.42
C SER A 386 12.67 44.52 -10.33
N TRP A 387 11.51 43.90 -10.17
CA TRP A 387 11.36 42.46 -10.17
C TRP A 387 10.83 42.00 -11.52
N LYS A 388 11.51 41.03 -12.12
CA LYS A 388 11.01 40.27 -13.26
C LYS A 388 10.31 39.02 -12.74
N VAL A 389 9.00 38.94 -12.96
CA VAL A 389 8.17 37.80 -12.58
C VAL A 389 7.72 37.08 -13.85
N THR A 390 8.05 35.80 -13.99
CA THR A 390 7.54 34.95 -15.07
C THR A 390 6.27 34.26 -14.60
N MET A 391 5.16 34.59 -15.23
CA MET A 391 3.84 34.03 -14.96
C MET A 391 3.51 32.93 -15.97
N VAL A 392 2.78 31.92 -15.52
CA VAL A 392 2.08 30.93 -16.36
C VAL A 392 0.58 31.15 -16.14
N GLN A 393 -0.16 31.30 -17.22
CA GLN A 393 -1.62 31.44 -17.19
C GLN A 393 -2.16 30.97 -18.54
N ASP A 394 -3.33 30.34 -18.55
CA ASP A 394 -3.87 29.64 -19.72
C ASP A 394 -2.84 28.58 -20.20
N GLU A 395 -2.40 28.64 -21.46
CA GLU A 395 -1.34 27.81 -22.04
C GLU A 395 -0.03 28.61 -22.30
N GLY A 396 0.07 29.84 -21.78
CA GLY A 396 1.13 30.79 -22.12
C GLY A 396 2.02 31.22 -20.96
N GLU A 397 3.27 31.58 -21.29
CA GLU A 397 4.20 32.23 -20.38
C GLU A 397 4.35 33.72 -20.73
N TYR A 398 4.36 34.58 -19.72
CA TYR A 398 4.64 36.00 -19.91
C TYR A 398 5.40 36.60 -18.73
N ASN A 399 6.11 37.70 -19.00
CA ASN A 399 6.85 38.42 -17.97
C ASN A 399 6.08 39.66 -17.49
N LEU A 400 6.07 39.86 -16.18
CA LEU A 400 5.65 41.09 -15.53
C LEU A 400 6.87 41.79 -14.93
N MET A 401 6.94 43.10 -15.10
CA MET A 401 7.94 43.96 -14.47
C MET A 401 7.27 44.70 -13.32
N ILE A 402 7.68 44.39 -12.08
CA ILE A 402 7.15 45.00 -10.87
C ILE A 402 8.21 45.96 -10.31
N LYS A 403 7.92 47.27 -10.32
CA LYS A 403 8.84 48.27 -9.75
C LYS A 403 9.00 48.09 -8.24
N ASP A 404 10.23 48.21 -7.78
CA ASP A 404 10.61 48.14 -6.36
C ASP A 404 10.52 49.53 -5.71
N GLU A 405 9.31 50.05 -5.62
CA GLU A 405 9.02 51.41 -5.12
C GLU A 405 8.37 51.45 -3.74
#